data_AF-A0A161MAS6-F1
#
_entry.id   AF-A0A161MAS6-F1
#
_cell.length_a   1.000
_cell.length_b   1.000
_cell.length_c   1.000
_cell.angle_alpha   90.00
_cell.angle_beta   90.00
_cell.angle_gamma   90.00
#
_symmetry.space_group_name_H-M   'P 1'
#
loop_
_entity.id
_entity.type
_entity.pdbx_description
1 polymer ?
#
loop_
_entity_poly.entity_id
_entity_poly.type
_entity_poly.pdbx_seq_one_letter_code
_entity_poly.pdbx_strand_id
1 'polypeptide(L)'
;MSIGEVLAQARQSAGLTVDQLSARACIRATLIHAIERDDFSLCGGDFYARGHVRNLARILGLDAEALVHEFDELHGGVPLPVRAASVFQADRPIKIRERRSPNWTLAMAVALAVVVVFGVVRTMGGAGDTPTDTRPVAAPSLPTLPPPSAPPAPGAPPAPGVPAVPGAPAAPSASSAAVDPAHGAASVRRGEEVVLKVRAERSSRLSVKDAKGRRLFSGTLKAGKTAQWKAKGGMKVVFDDAGAVLLQVNGEKLGAPGRSGQSVERSYGVPEANPR
;
A
#
# COMPACT_ATOMS: atom_id res chain seq x y z
N MET A 1 -9.01 -26.29 -26.98
CA MET A 1 -9.61 -25.48 -25.91
C MET A 1 -8.55 -24.52 -25.45
N SER A 2 -8.93 -23.30 -25.10
CA SER A 2 -7.99 -22.36 -24.51
C SER A 2 -7.71 -22.69 -23.05
N ILE A 3 -6.66 -22.09 -22.49
CA ILE A 3 -6.28 -22.26 -21.08
C ILE A 3 -7.42 -21.82 -20.16
N GLY A 4 -8.04 -20.67 -20.48
CA GLY A 4 -9.18 -20.13 -19.76
C GLY A 4 -10.39 -21.08 -19.76
N GLU A 5 -10.72 -21.65 -20.92
CA GLU A 5 -11.80 -22.64 -21.05
C GLU A 5 -11.56 -23.89 -20.21
N VAL A 6 -10.34 -24.44 -20.23
CA VAL A 6 -9.98 -25.63 -19.46
C VAL A 6 -10.12 -25.36 -17.96
N LEU A 7 -9.64 -24.21 -17.48
CA LEU A 7 -9.77 -23.81 -16.08
C LEU A 7 -11.24 -23.61 -15.68
N ALA A 8 -12.03 -22.95 -16.52
CA ALA A 8 -13.45 -22.71 -16.29
C ALA A 8 -14.24 -24.04 -16.22
N GLN A 9 -13.99 -24.95 -17.16
CA GLN A 9 -14.63 -26.25 -17.20
C GLN A 9 -14.27 -27.10 -15.97
N ALA A 10 -12.99 -27.13 -15.59
CA ALA A 10 -12.54 -27.87 -14.42
C ALA A 10 -13.15 -27.32 -13.11
N ARG A 11 -13.26 -25.98 -13.00
CA ARG A 11 -13.96 -25.33 -11.89
C ARG A 11 -15.44 -25.74 -11.85
N GLN A 12 -16.12 -25.73 -12.99
CA GLN A 12 -17.52 -26.13 -13.09
C GLN A 12 -17.72 -27.62 -12.75
N SER A 13 -16.85 -28.52 -13.22
CA SER A 13 -16.91 -29.94 -12.87
C SER A 13 -16.64 -30.20 -11.39
N ALA A 14 -15.83 -29.35 -10.74
CA ALA A 14 -15.60 -29.37 -9.31
C ALA A 14 -16.75 -28.73 -8.49
N GLY A 15 -17.78 -28.17 -9.15
CA GLY A 15 -18.91 -27.52 -8.50
C GLY A 15 -18.55 -26.22 -7.77
N LEU A 16 -17.45 -25.57 -8.12
CA LEU A 16 -16.95 -24.37 -7.44
C LEU A 16 -17.46 -23.10 -8.09
N THR A 17 -17.89 -22.14 -7.27
CA THR A 17 -18.11 -20.76 -7.75
C THR A 17 -16.78 -20.03 -7.91
N VAL A 18 -16.76 -18.95 -8.69
CA VAL A 18 -15.56 -18.11 -8.85
C VAL A 18 -15.14 -17.49 -7.52
N ASP A 19 -16.09 -17.06 -6.68
CA ASP A 19 -15.81 -16.56 -5.32
C ASP A 19 -15.15 -17.61 -4.42
N GLN A 20 -15.61 -18.86 -4.48
CA GLN A 20 -15.01 -19.96 -3.73
C GLN A 20 -13.59 -20.26 -4.21
N LEU A 21 -13.36 -20.26 -5.53
CA LEU A 21 -12.03 -20.46 -6.10
C LEU A 21 -11.10 -19.28 -5.76
N SER A 22 -11.61 -18.04 -5.80
CA SER A 22 -10.93 -16.81 -5.39
C SER A 22 -10.43 -16.89 -3.95
N ALA A 23 -11.30 -17.30 -3.03
CA ALA A 23 -10.94 -17.47 -1.62
C ALA A 23 -9.87 -18.55 -1.42
N ARG A 24 -9.94 -19.67 -2.14
CA ARG A 24 -8.96 -20.77 -2.06
C ARG A 24 -7.61 -20.42 -2.70
N ALA A 25 -7.64 -19.72 -3.82
CA ALA A 25 -6.45 -19.36 -4.58
C ALA A 25 -5.75 -18.08 -4.07
N CYS A 26 -6.43 -17.30 -3.21
CA CYS A 26 -6.01 -15.95 -2.83
C CYS A 26 -5.77 -15.04 -4.06
N ILE A 27 -6.59 -15.22 -5.10
CA ILE A 27 -6.59 -14.41 -6.33
C ILE A 27 -7.94 -13.73 -6.41
N ARG A 28 -7.99 -12.42 -6.67
CA ARG A 28 -9.26 -11.68 -6.79
C ARG A 28 -10.17 -12.34 -7.84
N ALA A 29 -11.45 -12.48 -7.54
CA ALA A 29 -12.47 -13.01 -8.47
C ALA A 29 -12.43 -12.34 -9.85
N THR A 30 -12.17 -11.03 -9.92
CA THR A 30 -12.03 -10.29 -11.18
C THR A 30 -10.90 -10.83 -12.07
N LEU A 31 -9.76 -11.22 -11.47
CA LEU A 31 -8.64 -11.82 -12.21
C LEU A 31 -8.98 -13.23 -12.66
N ILE A 32 -9.68 -14.02 -11.84
CA ILE A 32 -10.10 -15.38 -12.23
C ILE A 32 -11.07 -15.31 -13.42
N HIS A 33 -12.04 -14.39 -13.39
CA HIS A 33 -12.92 -14.16 -14.52
C HIS A 33 -12.18 -13.72 -15.79
N ALA A 34 -11.13 -12.92 -15.67
CA ALA A 34 -10.31 -12.52 -16.81
C ALA A 34 -9.54 -13.72 -17.37
N ILE A 35 -8.87 -14.50 -16.50
CA ILE A 35 -8.12 -15.70 -16.86
C ILE A 35 -9.02 -16.76 -17.51
N GLU A 36 -10.24 -16.97 -17.01
CA GLU A 36 -11.22 -17.90 -17.61
C GLU A 36 -11.69 -17.47 -19.00
N ARG A 37 -11.44 -16.22 -19.41
CA ARG A 37 -11.68 -15.68 -20.76
C ARG A 37 -10.38 -15.46 -21.56
N ASP A 38 -9.28 -16.03 -21.09
CA ASP A 38 -7.93 -15.85 -21.64
C ASP A 38 -7.45 -14.39 -21.70
N ASP A 39 -8.02 -13.53 -20.86
CA ASP A 39 -7.52 -12.17 -20.65
C ASP A 39 -6.55 -12.13 -19.47
N PHE A 40 -5.26 -12.10 -19.80
CA PHE A 40 -4.17 -12.04 -18.82
C PHE A 40 -3.65 -10.61 -18.59
N SER A 41 -4.26 -9.60 -19.20
CA SER A 41 -3.80 -8.20 -19.15
C SER A 41 -3.79 -7.64 -17.72
N LEU A 42 -4.71 -8.11 -16.87
CA LEU A 42 -4.86 -7.69 -15.49
C LEU A 42 -3.93 -8.41 -14.50
N CYS A 43 -3.16 -9.40 -14.97
CA CYS A 43 -2.27 -10.19 -14.11
C CYS A 43 -0.99 -9.43 -13.71
N GLY A 44 -0.70 -8.26 -14.31
CA GLY A 44 0.53 -7.52 -14.02
C GLY A 44 1.77 -8.07 -14.74
N GLY A 45 1.55 -8.78 -15.86
CA GLY A 45 2.59 -9.35 -16.73
C GLY A 45 2.65 -10.88 -16.69
N ASP A 46 3.36 -11.46 -17.65
CA ASP A 46 3.36 -12.90 -17.95
C ASP A 46 3.90 -13.75 -16.79
N PHE A 47 4.84 -13.22 -16.00
CA PHE A 47 5.35 -13.90 -14.81
C PHE A 47 4.24 -14.19 -13.79
N TYR A 48 3.39 -13.19 -13.53
CA TYR A 48 2.28 -13.34 -12.59
C TYR A 48 1.14 -14.15 -13.20
N ALA A 49 0.82 -13.94 -14.48
CA ALA A 49 -0.16 -14.75 -15.20
C ALA A 49 0.17 -16.24 -15.11
N ARG A 50 1.42 -16.62 -15.36
CA ARG A 50 1.92 -18.00 -15.21
C ARG A 50 1.78 -18.52 -13.78
N GLY A 51 2.08 -17.68 -12.79
CA GLY A 51 1.89 -18.02 -11.39
C GLY A 51 0.42 -18.30 -11.05
N HIS A 52 -0.50 -17.49 -11.59
CA HIS A 52 -1.93 -17.66 -11.41
C HIS A 52 -2.44 -18.92 -12.11
N VAL A 53 -2.07 -19.17 -13.38
CA VAL A 53 -2.41 -20.39 -14.12
C VAL A 53 -1.96 -21.63 -13.36
N ARG A 54 -0.69 -21.66 -12.91
CA ARG A 54 -0.15 -22.78 -12.11
C ARG A 54 -0.90 -22.99 -10.79
N ASN A 55 -1.31 -21.92 -10.12
CA ASN A 55 -2.02 -22.02 -8.84
C ASN A 55 -3.44 -22.54 -9.03
N LEU A 56 -4.18 -21.99 -10.00
CA LEU A 56 -5.55 -22.39 -10.32
C LEU A 56 -5.59 -23.85 -10.78
N ALA A 57 -4.67 -24.26 -11.68
CA ALA A 57 -4.56 -25.63 -12.13
C ALA A 57 -4.36 -26.62 -10.97
N ARG A 58 -3.46 -26.31 -10.02
CA ARG A 58 -3.21 -27.16 -8.84
C ARG A 58 -4.44 -27.31 -7.94
N ILE A 59 -5.19 -26.23 -7.72
CA ILE A 59 -6.41 -26.27 -6.89
C ILE A 59 -7.51 -27.09 -7.58
N LEU A 60 -7.58 -27.03 -8.91
CA LEU A 60 -8.56 -27.75 -9.72
C LEU A 60 -8.14 -29.18 -10.07
N GLY A 61 -6.95 -29.63 -9.64
CA GLY A 61 -6.44 -30.98 -9.91
C GLY A 61 -6.01 -31.21 -11.36
N LEU A 62 -5.70 -30.15 -12.11
CA LEU A 62 -5.20 -30.20 -13.47
C LEU A 62 -3.67 -30.28 -13.50
N ASP A 63 -3.11 -30.71 -14.64
CA ASP A 63 -1.67 -30.64 -14.87
C ASP A 63 -1.22 -29.18 -15.04
N ALA A 64 -0.63 -28.66 -13.98
CA ALA A 64 -0.21 -27.27 -13.91
C ALA A 64 0.99 -26.95 -14.81
N GLU A 65 1.88 -27.90 -15.06
CA GLU A 65 3.04 -27.65 -15.92
C GLU A 65 2.66 -27.72 -17.40
N ALA A 66 1.71 -28.59 -17.78
CA ALA A 66 1.16 -28.61 -19.12
C ALA A 66 0.46 -27.28 -19.49
N LEU A 67 -0.40 -26.76 -18.61
CA LEU A 67 -1.10 -25.48 -18.82
C LEU A 67 -0.15 -24.28 -18.85
N VAL A 68 0.92 -24.31 -18.05
CA VAL A 68 1.95 -23.28 -18.07
C VAL A 68 2.78 -23.34 -19.36
N HIS A 69 3.10 -24.55 -19.83
CA HIS A 69 3.79 -24.72 -21.11
C HIS A 69 2.96 -24.14 -22.26
N GLU A 70 1.67 -24.47 -22.31
CA GLU A 70 0.73 -23.91 -23.29
C GLU A 70 0.64 -22.39 -23.19
N PHE A 71 0.59 -21.84 -21.96
CA PHE A 71 0.62 -20.39 -21.74
C PHE A 71 1.88 -19.75 -22.33
N ASP A 72 3.04 -20.38 -22.13
CA ASP A 72 4.33 -19.87 -22.57
C ASP A 72 4.49 -19.88 -24.09
N GLU A 73 3.96 -20.89 -24.77
CA GLU A 73 3.94 -20.93 -26.24
C GLU A 73 3.09 -19.78 -26.83
N LEU A 74 1.98 -19.45 -26.19
CA LEU A 74 1.07 -18.40 -26.64
C LEU A 74 1.57 -16.97 -26.34
N HIS A 75 2.31 -16.78 -25.25
CA HIS A 75 2.67 -15.44 -24.75
C HIS A 75 4.16 -15.08 -24.89
N GLY A 76 4.94 -15.88 -25.64
CA GLY A 76 6.30 -15.48 -26.02
C GLY A 76 7.43 -15.93 -25.10
N GLY A 77 7.23 -17.03 -24.37
CA GLY A 77 8.32 -17.82 -23.79
C GLY A 77 8.84 -17.38 -22.42
N VAL A 78 9.19 -18.39 -21.61
CA VAL A 78 9.87 -18.38 -20.31
C VAL A 78 10.76 -17.15 -20.09
N PRO A 79 10.56 -16.33 -19.02
CA PRO A 79 11.57 -15.36 -18.63
C PRO A 79 12.85 -16.15 -18.38
N LEU A 80 13.87 -15.93 -19.22
CA LEU A 80 15.21 -16.46 -19.07
C LEU A 80 15.54 -16.47 -17.57
N PRO A 81 15.91 -17.61 -16.97
CA PRO A 81 16.13 -17.69 -15.54
C PRO A 81 17.14 -16.62 -15.16
N VAL A 82 16.65 -15.53 -14.60
CA VAL A 82 17.47 -14.45 -14.06
C VAL A 82 18.16 -15.10 -12.87
N ARG A 83 19.37 -15.61 -13.10
CA ARG A 83 20.21 -16.23 -12.07
C ARG A 83 20.16 -15.32 -10.86
N ALA A 84 19.88 -15.86 -9.68
CA ALA A 84 19.90 -15.10 -8.43
C ALA A 84 21.22 -14.29 -8.23
N ALA A 85 22.29 -14.70 -8.91
CA ALA A 85 23.54 -13.95 -9.02
C ALA A 85 23.40 -12.53 -9.62
N SER A 86 22.43 -12.26 -10.50
CA SER A 86 22.18 -10.90 -11.01
C SER A 86 21.29 -10.06 -10.09
N VAL A 87 20.60 -10.68 -9.13
CA VAL A 87 19.85 -9.97 -8.07
C VAL A 87 20.76 -9.64 -6.88
N PHE A 88 21.78 -10.47 -6.61
CA PHE A 88 22.83 -10.20 -5.62
C PHE A 88 24.03 -9.39 -6.15
N GLN A 89 24.03 -9.01 -7.43
CA GLN A 89 24.92 -7.97 -7.94
C GLN A 89 24.31 -6.58 -7.70
N ALA A 90 23.83 -6.34 -6.47
CA ALA A 90 23.46 -5.03 -5.95
C ALA A 90 24.68 -4.18 -5.53
N ASP A 91 25.85 -4.51 -6.08
CA ASP A 91 27.10 -3.72 -5.98
C ASP A 91 27.69 -3.40 -7.37
N ARG A 92 26.88 -3.55 -8.43
CA ARG A 92 27.13 -2.74 -9.63
C ARG A 92 26.42 -1.41 -9.36
N PRO A 93 27.14 -0.27 -9.37
CA PRO A 93 26.46 1.01 -9.31
C PRO A 93 25.42 0.96 -10.42
N ILE A 94 24.16 1.12 -10.03
CA ILE A 94 23.05 1.30 -10.95
C ILE A 94 23.53 2.41 -11.88
N LYS A 95 24.00 2.04 -13.07
CA LYS A 95 24.11 2.97 -14.17
C LYS A 95 22.67 3.24 -14.51
N ILE A 96 22.05 4.10 -13.71
CA ILE A 96 20.92 4.90 -14.11
C ILE A 96 21.36 5.34 -15.50
N ARG A 97 20.64 4.87 -16.51
CA ARG A 97 20.80 5.42 -17.84
C ARG A 97 20.46 6.88 -17.63
N GLU A 98 21.48 7.68 -17.38
CA GLU A 98 21.44 9.11 -17.43
C GLU A 98 20.73 9.34 -18.76
N ARG A 99 19.49 9.83 -18.68
CA ARG A 99 18.89 10.48 -19.83
C ARG A 99 19.88 11.58 -20.14
N ARG A 100 20.78 11.25 -21.06
CA ARG A 100 21.76 12.14 -21.66
C ARG A 100 20.90 13.19 -22.33
N SER A 101 20.55 14.23 -21.58
CA SER A 101 19.75 15.32 -22.08
C SER A 101 20.60 15.97 -23.18
N PRO A 102 20.07 16.11 -24.39
CA PRO A 102 20.86 16.66 -25.49
C PRO A 102 21.31 18.09 -25.12
N ASN A 103 22.63 18.30 -25.16
CA ASN A 103 23.38 19.55 -25.20
C ASN A 103 22.73 20.79 -24.55
N TRP A 104 22.40 20.74 -23.25
CA TRP A 104 21.95 21.93 -22.53
C TRP A 104 22.99 23.07 -22.54
N THR A 105 24.27 22.73 -22.67
CA THR A 105 25.36 23.66 -22.92
C THR A 105 25.22 24.40 -24.25
N LEU A 106 24.73 23.73 -25.30
CA LEU A 106 24.43 24.37 -26.59
C LEU A 106 23.22 25.29 -26.46
N ALA A 107 22.18 24.88 -25.72
CA ALA A 107 21.03 25.73 -25.44
C ALA A 107 21.43 27.00 -24.67
N MET A 108 22.32 26.88 -23.69
CA MET A 108 22.87 28.02 -22.95
C MET A 108 23.75 28.92 -23.82
N ALA A 109 24.58 28.34 -24.69
CA ALA A 109 25.42 29.10 -25.62
C ALA A 109 24.57 29.87 -26.65
N VAL A 110 23.51 29.25 -27.18
CA VAL A 110 22.56 29.91 -28.09
C VAL A 110 21.83 31.04 -27.37
N ALA A 111 21.35 30.82 -26.14
CA ALA A 111 20.70 31.86 -25.35
C ALA A 111 21.64 33.05 -25.09
N LEU A 112 22.90 32.80 -24.75
CA LEU A 112 23.91 33.85 -24.56
C LEU A 112 24.16 34.62 -25.87
N ALA A 113 24.29 33.91 -27.00
CA ALA A 113 24.49 34.54 -28.31
C ALA A 113 23.31 35.45 -28.68
N VAL A 114 22.06 35.03 -28.41
CA VAL A 114 20.86 35.85 -28.64
C VAL A 114 20.90 37.13 -27.79
N VAL A 115 21.30 37.04 -26.52
CA VAL A 115 21.42 38.23 -25.64
C VAL A 115 22.50 39.19 -26.14
N VAL A 116 23.64 38.67 -26.60
CA VAL A 116 24.72 39.49 -27.15
C VAL A 116 24.27 40.16 -28.44
N VAL A 117 23.64 39.42 -29.37
CA VAL A 117 23.10 39.98 -30.62
C VAL A 117 22.03 41.02 -30.31
N PHE A 118 21.12 40.76 -29.38
CA PHE A 118 20.10 41.73 -28.96
C PHE A 118 20.72 43.00 -28.35
N GLY A 119 21.76 42.85 -27.53
CA GLY A 119 22.53 43.97 -26.99
C GLY A 119 23.17 44.82 -28.09
N VAL A 120 23.81 44.18 -29.08
CA VAL A 120 24.45 44.85 -30.22
C VAL A 120 23.41 45.53 -31.12
N VAL A 121 22.26 44.89 -31.37
CA VAL A 121 21.16 45.50 -32.14
C VAL A 121 20.60 46.70 -31.39
N ARG A 122 20.53 46.68 -30.06
CA ARG A 122 20.08 47.84 -29.27
C ARG A 122 21.10 48.96 -29.21
N THR A 123 22.40 48.66 -29.26
CA THR A 123 23.45 49.68 -29.26
C THR A 123 23.71 50.27 -30.65
N MET A 124 23.45 49.52 -31.72
CA MET A 124 23.51 50.04 -33.11
C MET A 124 22.18 50.62 -33.60
N GLY A 125 21.04 50.15 -33.06
CA GLY A 125 19.69 50.64 -33.35
C GLY A 125 19.30 51.82 -32.48
N GLY A 126 20.17 52.83 -32.37
CA GLY A 126 19.83 54.11 -31.75
C GLY A 126 19.09 55.01 -32.72
N ALA A 127 17.75 55.05 -32.63
CA ALA A 127 16.94 56.23 -32.94
C ALA A 127 15.48 56.03 -32.50
N GLY A 128 15.03 56.84 -31.54
CA GLY A 128 13.61 57.07 -31.31
C GLY A 128 13.18 57.12 -29.84
N ASP A 129 13.78 58.00 -29.04
CA ASP A 129 13.09 58.51 -27.85
C ASP A 129 11.98 59.46 -28.30
N THR A 130 10.73 59.16 -27.93
CA THR A 130 9.72 60.19 -27.68
C THR A 130 9.01 59.86 -26.38
N PRO A 131 9.18 60.67 -25.33
CA PRO A 131 8.36 60.60 -24.14
C PRO A 131 7.03 61.29 -24.45
N THR A 132 5.91 60.64 -24.17
CA THR A 132 4.62 61.34 -24.03
C THR A 132 3.98 60.91 -22.74
N ASP A 133 4.25 61.76 -21.76
CA ASP A 133 3.48 61.95 -20.54
C ASP A 133 1.98 62.01 -20.87
N THR A 134 1.22 61.08 -20.28
CA THR A 134 -0.24 61.18 -20.18
C THR A 134 -0.65 60.78 -18.77
N ARG A 135 -0.56 61.78 -17.87
CA ARG A 135 -1.55 62.18 -16.86
C ARG A 135 -2.54 61.09 -16.38
N PRO A 136 -2.57 60.77 -15.06
CA PRO A 136 -3.62 59.93 -14.50
C PRO A 136 -4.93 60.73 -14.46
N VAL A 137 -5.94 60.28 -15.22
CA VAL A 137 -7.33 60.67 -15.02
C VAL A 137 -7.90 59.78 -13.92
N ALA A 138 -8.16 60.40 -12.77
CA ALA A 138 -8.98 59.83 -11.72
C ALA A 138 -10.41 59.58 -12.27
N ALA A 139 -10.83 58.32 -12.25
CA ALA A 139 -12.22 57.95 -12.51
C ALA A 139 -13.01 57.97 -11.18
N PRO A 140 -14.23 58.53 -11.16
CA PRO A 140 -15.06 58.62 -9.97
C PRO A 140 -15.60 57.25 -9.54
N SER A 141 -15.56 56.99 -8.24
CA SER A 141 -16.09 55.80 -7.58
C SER A 141 -17.46 56.05 -6.98
N LEU A 142 -18.51 55.41 -7.52
CA LEU A 142 -19.82 55.13 -6.88
C LEU A 142 -20.58 54.06 -7.70
N PRO A 143 -21.57 53.31 -7.17
CA PRO A 143 -21.74 52.73 -5.84
C PRO A 143 -21.84 51.18 -5.88
N THR A 144 -21.61 50.53 -4.74
CA THR A 144 -21.83 49.08 -4.54
C THR A 144 -23.33 48.73 -4.65
N LEU A 145 -23.67 47.86 -5.60
CA LEU A 145 -24.95 47.15 -5.64
C LEU A 145 -24.83 45.83 -4.86
N PRO A 146 -25.83 45.46 -4.02
CA PRO A 146 -25.87 44.14 -3.41
C PRO A 146 -26.14 43.05 -4.47
N PRO A 147 -25.64 41.82 -4.27
CA PRO A 147 -25.93 40.73 -5.19
C PRO A 147 -27.44 40.39 -5.19
N PRO A 148 -28.04 40.12 -6.37
CA PRO A 148 -29.42 39.67 -6.45
C PRO A 148 -29.57 38.26 -5.86
N SER A 149 -30.58 38.09 -5.02
CA SER A 149 -31.06 36.82 -4.50
C SER A 149 -31.27 35.81 -5.63
N ALA A 150 -30.66 34.63 -5.49
CA ALA A 150 -30.89 33.51 -6.39
C ALA A 150 -32.35 33.02 -6.28
N PRO A 151 -33.02 32.71 -7.40
CA PRO A 151 -34.35 32.08 -7.39
C PRO A 151 -34.28 30.61 -6.93
N PRO A 152 -35.35 30.07 -6.32
CA PRO A 152 -35.41 28.68 -5.91
C PRO A 152 -35.53 27.77 -7.15
N ALA A 153 -34.61 26.81 -7.28
CA ALA A 153 -34.73 25.77 -8.29
C ALA A 153 -35.81 24.74 -7.89
N PRO A 154 -36.68 24.28 -8.82
CA PRO A 154 -37.81 23.40 -8.52
C PRO A 154 -37.42 21.92 -8.45
N GLY A 155 -38.03 21.21 -7.49
CA GLY A 155 -38.53 19.84 -7.64
C GLY A 155 -37.55 18.72 -8.02
N ALA A 156 -36.96 18.08 -7.01
CA ALA A 156 -36.40 16.73 -7.19
C ALA A 156 -37.55 15.68 -7.24
N PRO A 157 -37.48 14.68 -8.13
CA PRO A 157 -38.47 13.60 -8.21
C PRO A 157 -38.37 12.62 -7.02
N PRO A 158 -39.46 11.91 -6.67
CA PRO A 158 -39.48 11.02 -5.50
C PRO A 158 -38.71 9.73 -5.78
N ALA A 159 -37.85 9.34 -4.84
CA ALA A 159 -37.18 8.04 -4.85
C ALA A 159 -38.19 6.93 -4.44
N PRO A 160 -38.11 5.71 -5.02
CA PRO A 160 -39.00 4.61 -4.70
C PRO A 160 -38.77 4.10 -3.27
N GLY A 161 -39.88 3.88 -2.55
CA GLY A 161 -39.89 3.38 -1.19
C GLY A 161 -39.33 1.96 -1.07
N VAL A 162 -38.48 1.76 -0.07
CA VAL A 162 -38.15 0.44 0.43
C VAL A 162 -39.17 0.07 1.52
N PRO A 163 -39.78 -1.12 1.50
CA PRO A 163 -40.73 -1.51 2.53
C PRO A 163 -39.99 -1.88 3.81
N ALA A 164 -40.46 -1.31 4.92
CA ALA A 164 -40.21 -1.84 6.25
C ALA A 164 -40.97 -3.18 6.41
N VAL A 165 -40.28 -4.22 6.87
CA VAL A 165 -40.91 -5.37 7.50
C VAL A 165 -40.18 -5.77 8.78
N PRO A 166 -40.91 -6.24 9.82
CA PRO A 166 -40.46 -6.32 11.19
C PRO A 166 -40.17 -7.76 11.65
N GLY A 167 -39.43 -7.90 12.76
CA GLY A 167 -39.70 -8.94 13.77
C GLY A 167 -38.87 -10.23 13.73
N ALA A 168 -37.99 -10.33 14.74
CA ALA A 168 -37.70 -11.50 15.60
C ALA A 168 -37.01 -12.76 14.99
N PRO A 169 -36.41 -13.68 15.80
CA PRO A 169 -36.33 -13.74 17.27
C PRO A 169 -34.91 -13.95 17.85
N ALA A 170 -34.84 -13.78 19.16
CA ALA A 170 -33.74 -14.17 20.05
C ALA A 170 -33.57 -15.69 20.15
N ALA A 171 -32.31 -16.15 20.33
CA ALA A 171 -31.91 -17.35 21.08
C ALA A 171 -30.37 -17.34 21.27
N PRO A 172 -29.77 -18.15 22.17
CA PRO A 172 -29.49 -17.75 23.54
C PRO A 172 -28.00 -17.83 23.93
N SER A 173 -27.73 -17.30 25.12
CA SER A 173 -26.51 -17.52 25.89
C SER A 173 -26.17 -18.99 26.13
N ALA A 174 -24.89 -19.33 25.95
CA ALA A 174 -24.15 -20.31 26.75
C ALA A 174 -22.68 -19.84 26.73
N SER A 175 -22.25 -19.06 27.72
CA SER A 175 -21.62 -19.55 28.96
C SER A 175 -20.59 -20.65 28.71
N SER A 176 -19.32 -20.26 28.64
CA SER A 176 -18.28 -21.06 29.28
C SER A 176 -17.19 -20.16 29.85
N ALA A 177 -17.23 -20.10 31.17
CA ALA A 177 -16.10 -20.07 32.10
C ALA A 177 -15.08 -18.93 31.95
N ALA A 178 -15.27 -17.97 32.86
CA ALA A 178 -14.22 -17.13 33.40
C ALA A 178 -12.98 -17.92 33.82
N VAL A 179 -11.81 -17.39 33.47
CA VAL A 179 -10.59 -17.53 34.26
C VAL A 179 -9.93 -16.16 34.28
N ASP A 180 -10.31 -15.35 35.27
CA ASP A 180 -9.44 -14.36 35.88
C ASP A 180 -9.34 -14.81 37.35
N PRO A 181 -8.16 -14.81 37.98
CA PRO A 181 -7.61 -13.52 38.34
C PRO A 181 -6.10 -13.37 38.15
N ALA A 182 -5.72 -12.16 37.75
CA ALA A 182 -4.56 -11.42 38.25
C ALA A 182 -3.17 -11.94 37.83
N HIS A 183 -2.58 -11.29 36.83
CA HIS A 183 -1.23 -10.72 36.92
C HIS A 183 -1.24 -9.36 36.23
N GLY A 184 -0.68 -8.36 36.93
CA GLY A 184 -0.96 -6.95 36.74
C GLY A 184 -0.67 -6.41 35.35
N ALA A 185 -1.70 -5.86 34.71
CA ALA A 185 -1.49 -4.81 33.73
C ALA A 185 -1.05 -3.56 34.50
N ALA A 186 0.25 -3.28 34.50
CA ALA A 186 0.75 -1.96 34.90
C ALA A 186 0.07 -0.90 34.03
N SER A 187 -0.89 -0.21 34.64
CA SER A 187 -1.59 0.92 34.06
C SER A 187 -0.62 2.11 34.01
N VAL A 188 0.07 2.24 32.89
CA VAL A 188 0.99 3.36 32.62
C VAL A 188 0.16 4.62 32.36
N ARG A 189 0.45 5.69 33.10
CA ARG A 189 -0.37 6.91 33.08
C ARG A 189 -0.13 7.72 31.81
N ARG A 190 -1.15 8.50 31.45
CA ARG A 190 -1.22 9.39 30.29
C ARG A 190 0.06 10.22 30.11
N GLY A 191 0.75 10.02 28.98
CA GLY A 191 1.93 10.80 28.59
C GLY A 191 3.30 10.16 28.87
N GLU A 192 3.31 8.95 29.43
CA GLU A 192 4.54 8.26 29.80
C GLU A 192 5.24 7.61 28.59
N GLU A 193 6.55 7.75 28.53
CA GLU A 193 7.41 7.18 27.49
C GLU A 193 7.48 5.65 27.67
N VAL A 194 6.95 4.90 26.71
CA VAL A 194 7.00 3.44 26.74
C VAL A 194 8.36 3.00 26.23
N VAL A 195 9.13 2.32 27.08
CA VAL A 195 10.43 1.72 26.75
C VAL A 195 10.26 0.22 26.57
N LEU A 196 10.37 -0.25 25.33
CA LEU A 196 10.28 -1.65 24.97
C LEU A 196 11.68 -2.22 24.78
N LYS A 197 12.06 -3.19 25.60
CA LYS A 197 13.28 -3.96 25.44
C LYS A 197 12.92 -5.39 25.04
N VAL A 198 13.35 -5.78 23.85
CA VAL A 198 13.18 -7.13 23.33
C VAL A 198 14.52 -7.84 23.32
N ARG A 199 14.59 -9.01 23.95
CA ARG A 199 15.74 -9.91 23.84
C ARG A 199 15.33 -11.10 22.98
N ALA A 200 15.96 -11.28 21.83
CA ALA A 200 15.78 -12.47 21.03
C ALA A 200 16.59 -13.63 21.64
N GLU A 201 15.93 -14.75 21.90
CA GLU A 201 16.57 -16.02 22.25
C GLU A 201 16.80 -16.88 21.02
N ARG A 202 15.91 -16.78 20.02
CA ARG A 202 16.06 -17.37 18.69
C ARG A 202 15.87 -16.29 17.61
N SER A 203 16.30 -16.55 16.38
CA SER A 203 16.13 -15.61 15.26
C SER A 203 14.64 -15.36 15.02
N SER A 204 14.18 -14.14 15.32
CA SER A 204 12.77 -13.76 15.18
C SER A 204 12.67 -12.46 14.39
N ARG A 205 11.65 -12.36 13.53
CA ARG A 205 11.36 -11.14 12.79
C ARG A 205 10.43 -10.26 13.61
N LEU A 206 10.77 -8.98 13.72
CA LEU A 206 10.02 -8.00 14.50
C LEU A 206 9.68 -6.78 13.67
N SER A 207 8.46 -6.29 13.85
CA SER A 207 8.00 -5.01 13.32
C SER A 207 7.43 -4.17 14.46
N VAL A 208 8.14 -3.11 14.84
CA VAL A 208 7.71 -2.13 15.85
C VAL A 208 7.15 -0.90 15.14
N LYS A 209 5.92 -0.51 15.48
CA LYS A 209 5.24 0.70 15.01
C LYS A 209 4.85 1.56 16.20
N ASP A 210 4.95 2.87 16.06
CA ASP A 210 4.46 3.87 17.01
C ASP A 210 2.91 3.91 16.97
N ALA A 211 2.26 4.49 17.98
CA ALA A 211 0.80 4.69 18.00
C ALA A 211 0.29 5.52 16.81
N LYS A 212 1.15 6.37 16.24
CA LYS A 212 0.90 7.13 15.00
C LYS A 212 1.12 6.33 13.71
N GLY A 213 1.35 5.01 13.80
CA GLY A 213 1.59 4.14 12.64
C GLY A 213 2.97 4.24 12.01
N ARG A 214 3.86 5.11 12.52
CA ARG A 214 5.26 5.21 12.05
C ARG A 214 6.03 3.97 12.42
N ARG A 215 6.68 3.32 11.45
CA ARG A 215 7.52 2.15 11.71
C ARG A 215 8.79 2.59 12.44
N LEU A 216 8.93 2.21 13.70
CA LEU A 216 10.12 2.47 14.52
C LEU A 216 11.22 1.44 14.22
N PHE A 217 10.85 0.22 13.86
CA PHE A 217 11.78 -0.83 13.50
C PHE A 217 11.12 -1.92 12.65
N SER A 218 11.83 -2.44 11.67
CA SER A 218 11.43 -3.65 10.94
C SER A 218 12.69 -4.42 10.57
N GLY A 219 12.85 -5.61 11.12
CA GLY A 219 14.05 -6.40 10.90
C GLY A 219 14.03 -7.73 11.65
N THR A 220 14.98 -8.59 11.33
CA THR A 220 15.18 -9.86 12.03
C THR A 220 16.21 -9.68 13.13
N LEU A 221 15.81 -9.96 14.36
CA LEU A 221 16.69 -9.94 15.52
C LEU A 221 17.27 -11.35 15.69
N LYS A 222 18.60 -11.46 15.54
CA LYS A 222 19.32 -12.73 15.70
C LYS A 222 19.27 -13.20 17.15
N ALA A 223 19.34 -14.52 17.34
CA ALA A 223 19.43 -15.18 18.65
C ALA A 223 20.50 -14.53 19.54
N GLY A 224 20.18 -14.26 20.80
CA GLY A 224 21.02 -13.61 21.79
C GLY A 224 21.07 -12.07 21.72
N LYS A 225 20.54 -11.45 20.65
CA LYS A 225 20.63 -9.99 20.46
C LYS A 225 19.46 -9.27 21.15
N THR A 226 19.77 -8.18 21.85
CA THR A 226 18.77 -7.35 22.53
C THR A 226 18.61 -6.04 21.79
N ALA A 227 17.37 -5.58 21.61
CA ALA A 227 17.05 -4.29 21.04
C ALA A 227 16.08 -3.54 21.95
N GLN A 228 16.19 -2.22 21.96
CA GLN A 228 15.40 -1.35 22.83
C GLN A 228 14.87 -0.17 22.03
N TRP A 229 13.57 0.12 22.18
CA TRP A 229 12.87 1.22 21.52
C TRP A 229 12.09 2.03 22.54
N LYS A 230 11.95 3.33 22.28
CA LYS A 230 11.20 4.26 23.12
C LYS A 230 10.16 4.97 22.28
N ALA A 231 8.90 5.00 22.73
CA ALA A 231 7.80 5.66 22.02
C ALA A 231 6.90 6.42 23.00
N LYS A 232 6.38 7.59 22.58
CA LYS A 232 5.47 8.42 23.37
C LYS A 232 4.03 8.20 22.91
N GLY A 233 3.17 7.69 23.78
CA GLY A 233 1.74 7.49 23.48
C GLY A 233 1.36 6.12 22.95
N GLY A 234 2.24 5.12 23.12
CA GLY A 234 1.97 3.72 22.82
C GLY A 234 2.70 3.20 21.59
N MET A 235 2.86 1.89 21.50
CA MET A 235 3.53 1.21 20.40
C MET A 235 2.87 -0.13 20.12
N LYS A 236 2.79 -0.46 18.84
CA LYS A 236 2.29 -1.71 18.31
C LYS A 236 3.45 -2.53 17.80
N VAL A 237 3.61 -3.72 18.34
CA VAL A 237 4.72 -4.62 18.04
C VAL A 237 4.16 -5.91 17.49
N VAL A 238 4.62 -6.28 16.29
CA VAL A 238 4.32 -7.56 15.67
C VAL A 238 5.55 -8.43 15.76
N PHE A 239 5.41 -9.57 16.41
CA PHE A 239 6.41 -10.62 16.50
C PHE A 239 6.01 -11.73 15.55
N ASP A 240 6.92 -12.19 14.70
CA ASP A 240 6.67 -13.28 13.74
C ASP A 240 6.83 -14.65 14.43
N ASP A 241 7.84 -14.77 15.30
CA ASP A 241 7.99 -15.87 16.28
C ASP A 241 7.97 -15.27 17.70
N ALA A 242 6.79 -15.28 18.32
CA ALA A 242 6.52 -14.70 19.62
C ALA A 242 7.08 -15.53 20.80
N GLY A 243 7.43 -16.80 20.59
CA GLY A 243 8.07 -17.65 21.61
C GLY A 243 9.60 -17.69 21.50
N ALA A 244 10.18 -16.98 20.53
CA ALA A 244 11.62 -16.82 20.35
C ALA A 244 12.19 -15.58 21.03
N VAL A 245 11.35 -14.75 21.66
CA VAL A 245 11.71 -13.43 22.16
C VAL A 245 11.17 -13.23 23.57
N LEU A 246 11.99 -12.66 24.44
CA LEU A 246 11.60 -12.19 25.76
C LEU A 246 11.33 -10.70 25.69
N LEU A 247 10.14 -10.31 26.16
CA LEU A 247 9.71 -8.93 26.17
C LEU A 247 9.83 -8.30 27.55
N GLN A 248 10.31 -7.06 27.58
CA GLN A 248 10.25 -6.19 28.74
C GLN A 248 9.68 -4.82 28.32
N VAL A 249 8.67 -4.34 29.02
CA VAL A 249 8.03 -3.02 28.79
C VAL A 249 8.17 -2.21 30.06
N ASN A 250 8.74 -1.01 29.98
CA ASN A 250 8.94 -0.12 31.13
C ASN A 250 9.69 -0.76 32.32
N GLY A 251 10.57 -1.73 32.04
CA GLY A 251 11.31 -2.49 33.05
C GLY A 251 10.58 -3.72 33.58
N GLU A 252 9.30 -3.89 33.24
CA GLU A 252 8.50 -5.06 33.61
C GLU A 252 8.70 -6.21 32.61
N LYS A 253 9.11 -7.37 33.11
CA LYS A 253 9.37 -8.55 32.29
C LYS A 253 8.06 -9.27 32.00
N LEU A 254 7.45 -8.98 30.85
CA LEU A 254 6.22 -9.62 30.38
C LEU A 254 6.44 -11.05 29.87
N GLY A 255 7.69 -11.48 29.71
CA GLY A 255 8.03 -12.83 29.25
C GLY A 255 7.83 -13.00 27.74
N ALA A 256 7.57 -14.23 27.29
CA ALA A 256 7.33 -14.51 25.88
C ALA A 256 5.92 -14.03 25.48
N PRO A 257 5.76 -13.15 24.48
CA PRO A 257 4.46 -12.61 24.08
C PRO A 257 3.49 -13.65 23.48
N GLY A 258 3.98 -14.86 23.17
CA GLY A 258 3.19 -15.96 22.61
C GLY A 258 3.95 -17.29 22.53
N ARG A 259 3.38 -18.25 21.79
CA ARG A 259 3.99 -19.57 21.58
C ARG A 259 5.11 -19.51 20.53
N SER A 260 6.02 -20.47 20.57
CA SER A 260 7.10 -20.61 19.57
C SER A 260 6.51 -20.77 18.17
N GLY A 261 7.00 -19.98 17.21
CA GLY A 261 6.56 -19.96 15.81
C GLY A 261 5.23 -19.25 15.57
N GLN A 262 4.58 -18.70 16.61
CA GLN A 262 3.32 -17.99 16.48
C GLN A 262 3.57 -16.51 16.24
N SER A 263 2.96 -15.96 15.19
CA SER A 263 2.95 -14.51 15.00
C SER A 263 1.94 -13.85 15.93
N VAL A 264 2.39 -12.94 16.80
CA VAL A 264 1.55 -12.24 17.76
C VAL A 264 1.73 -10.73 17.62
N GLU A 265 0.61 -10.03 17.49
CA GLU A 265 0.55 -8.58 17.59
C GLU A 265 0.25 -8.18 19.04
N ARG A 266 1.09 -7.34 19.63
CA ARG A 266 0.89 -6.75 20.94
C ARG A 266 0.95 -5.24 20.84
N SER A 267 -0.03 -4.57 21.43
CA SER A 267 -0.05 -3.12 21.54
C SER A 267 0.18 -2.74 23.00
N TYR A 268 1.16 -1.88 23.26
CA TYR A 268 1.56 -1.42 24.58
C TYR A 268 1.34 0.08 24.67
N GLY A 269 0.63 0.56 25.70
CA GLY A 269 0.39 2.00 25.91
C GLY A 269 -0.59 2.67 24.93
N VAL A 270 -1.42 1.90 24.22
CA VAL A 270 -2.57 2.45 23.47
C VAL A 270 -3.68 2.72 24.48
N PRO A 271 -4.27 3.94 24.53
CA PRO A 271 -5.46 4.16 25.35
C PRO A 271 -6.58 3.25 24.82
N GLU A 272 -7.10 2.40 25.68
CA GLU A 272 -8.25 1.54 25.41
C GLU A 272 -9.42 2.40 24.92
N ALA A 273 -9.67 2.39 23.61
CA ALA A 273 -10.90 2.91 23.04
C ALA A 273 -11.94 1.78 23.15
N ASN A 274 -12.59 1.69 24.31
CA ASN A 274 -13.75 0.83 24.51
C ASN A 274 -14.92 1.35 23.66
N PRO A 275 -15.55 0.54 22.79
CA PRO A 275 -16.75 0.95 22.07
C PRO A 275 -17.96 0.91 23.02
N ARG A 276 -18.68 2.03 23.12
CA ARG A 276 -20.10 2.08 23.51
C ARG A 276 -20.84 3.00 22.55
#